data_AF-A0A973IZG7-F1
#
_entry.id   AF-A0A973IZG7-F1
#
_cell.length_a   1.000
_cell.length_b   1.000
_cell.length_c   1.000
_cell.angle_alpha   90.00
_cell.angle_beta   90.00
_cell.angle_gamma   90.00
#
_symmetry.space_group_name_H-M   'P 1'
#
loop_
_entity.id
_entity.type
_entity.pdbx_description
1 polymer ?
#
loop_
_entity_poly.entity_id
_entity_poly.type
_entity_poly.pdbx_seq_one_letter_code
_entity_poly.pdbx_strand_id
1 'polypeptide(L)'
;MAKVVLQNTDSPKNSRVDINNNFTELYTGANIHAATEKTTVVDADEYALIDSEASSVLKRITHANLKKKFGGDFLVNQVFS
;
A
#
# COMPACT_ATOMS: atom_id res chain seq x y z
N MET A 1 24.78 28.01 41.78
CA MET A 1 24.67 26.59 41.37
C MET A 1 23.95 26.55 40.04
N ALA A 2 24.57 26.01 38.99
CA ALA A 2 23.96 25.95 37.66
C ALA A 2 22.87 24.88 37.64
N LYS A 3 21.64 25.27 37.29
CA LYS A 3 20.54 24.33 37.10
C LYS A 3 20.79 23.55 35.81
N VAL A 4 21.19 22.29 35.94
CA VAL A 4 21.20 21.36 34.79
C VAL A 4 19.75 21.08 34.43
N VAL A 5 19.28 21.69 33.34
CA VAL A 5 18.01 21.31 32.72
C VAL A 5 18.34 20.22 31.72
N LEU A 6 18.01 18.96 32.06
CA LEU A 6 18.00 17.88 31.09
C LEU A 6 16.85 18.15 30.12
N GLN A 7 17.15 18.72 28.95
CA GLN A 7 16.20 18.76 27.86
C GLN A 7 16.16 17.34 27.29
N ASN A 8 15.04 16.64 27.43
CA ASN A 8 14.73 15.48 26.60
C ASN A 8 14.67 16.01 25.15
N THR A 9 15.74 15.84 24.39
CA THR A 9 15.82 16.25 22.97
C THR A 9 15.10 15.29 22.04
N ASP A 10 14.57 14.19 22.56
CA ASP A 10 13.74 13.29 21.78
C ASP A 10 12.29 13.75 21.93
N SER A 11 11.76 14.36 20.86
CA SER A 11 10.32 14.55 20.70
C SER A 11 9.61 13.25 21.08
N PRO A 12 8.56 13.30 21.91
CA PRO A 12 7.89 12.08 22.31
C PRO A 12 7.35 11.42 21.05
N LYS A 13 7.54 10.10 20.91
CA LYS A 13 7.14 9.26 19.76
C LYS A 13 5.61 9.25 19.46
N ASN A 14 4.87 10.16 20.09
CA ASN A 14 3.45 10.43 19.96
C ASN A 14 3.16 11.92 19.64
N SER A 15 4.18 12.68 19.23
CA SER A 15 3.98 14.02 18.74
C SER A 15 3.07 13.92 17.51
N ARG A 16 2.18 14.89 17.31
CA ARG A 16 1.24 14.87 16.17
C ARG A 16 1.98 14.69 14.83
N VAL A 17 3.25 15.10 14.75
CA VAL A 17 4.12 14.93 13.58
C VAL A 17 4.55 13.48 13.39
N ASP A 18 4.95 12.77 14.45
CA ASP A 18 5.26 11.34 14.39
C ASP A 18 4.00 10.49 14.16
N ILE A 19 2.85 10.90 14.72
CA ILE A 19 1.55 10.29 14.44
C ILE A 19 1.13 10.47 12.98
N ASN A 20 1.39 11.65 12.40
CA ASN A 20 1.07 11.93 10.99
C ASN A 20 2.02 11.19 10.04
N ASN A 21 3.32 11.11 10.37
CA ASN A 21 4.27 10.30 9.60
C ASN A 21 3.95 8.80 9.71
N ASN A 22 3.50 8.35 10.88
CA ASN A 22 3.02 6.98 11.11
C ASN A 22 1.60 6.74 10.53
N PHE A 23 0.85 7.78 10.16
CA PHE A 23 -0.46 7.64 9.50
C PHE A 23 -0.34 7.13 8.06
N THR A 24 0.84 7.26 7.45
CA THR A 24 1.11 6.83 6.06
C THR A 24 1.45 5.34 5.96
N GLU A 25 2.09 4.76 6.99
CA GLU A 25 2.59 3.37 6.98
C GLU A 25 1.73 2.41 7.82
N LEU A 26 1.04 2.90 8.86
CA LEU A 26 0.20 2.09 9.76
C LEU A 26 -1.15 1.69 9.14
N TYR A 27 -1.53 2.25 7.97
CA TYR A 27 -2.89 2.17 7.42
C TYR A 27 -3.13 1.20 6.26
N THR A 28 -2.13 0.45 5.78
CA THR A 28 -2.35 -0.50 4.65
C THR A 28 -2.50 -1.94 5.12
N GLY A 29 -1.46 -2.56 5.70
CA GLY A 29 -1.49 -4.00 6.02
C GLY A 29 -2.53 -4.41 7.07
N ALA A 30 -2.57 -3.72 8.23
CA ALA A 30 -3.49 -4.04 9.32
C ALA A 30 -4.96 -3.83 8.93
N ASN A 31 -5.25 -2.77 8.17
CA ASN A 31 -6.60 -2.49 7.69
C ASN A 31 -7.04 -3.45 6.59
N ILE A 32 -6.13 -3.87 5.69
CA ILE A 32 -6.42 -4.89 4.69
C ILE A 32 -6.74 -6.23 5.38
N HIS A 33 -5.98 -6.61 6.41
CA HIS A 33 -6.22 -7.87 7.13
C HIS A 33 -7.49 -7.83 7.98
N ALA A 34 -7.85 -6.67 8.53
CA ALA A 34 -9.07 -6.47 9.30
C ALA A 34 -10.32 -6.22 8.43
N ALA A 35 -10.15 -6.01 7.12
CA ALA A 35 -11.27 -5.76 6.22
C ALA A 35 -12.13 -7.01 6.04
N THR A 36 -13.43 -6.82 5.90
CA THR A 36 -14.34 -7.90 5.53
C THR A 36 -13.95 -8.46 4.16
N GLU A 37 -13.87 -9.79 4.07
CA GLU A 37 -13.56 -10.46 2.82
C GLU A 37 -14.60 -10.14 1.74
N LYS A 38 -14.12 -9.83 0.55
CA LYS A 38 -14.93 -9.72 -0.65
C LYS A 38 -14.76 -11.00 -1.46
N THR A 39 -15.79 -11.84 -1.47
CA THR A 39 -15.76 -13.15 -2.15
C THR A 39 -15.90 -13.05 -3.68
N THR A 40 -16.50 -11.96 -4.17
CA THR A 40 -16.64 -11.70 -5.61
C THR A 40 -16.21 -10.28 -5.93
N VAL A 41 -15.17 -10.18 -6.75
CA VAL A 41 -14.61 -8.92 -7.25
C VAL A 41 -15.37 -8.44 -8.50
N VAL A 42 -15.56 -7.13 -8.61
CA VAL A 42 -16.19 -6.45 -9.74
C VAL A 42 -15.15 -5.68 -10.54
N ASP A 43 -15.45 -5.36 -11.79
CA ASP A 43 -14.51 -4.72 -12.72
C ASP A 43 -13.90 -3.40 -12.23
N ALA A 44 -14.65 -2.68 -11.39
CA ALA A 44 -14.24 -1.42 -10.80
C ALA A 44 -13.34 -1.57 -9.55
N ASP A 45 -13.16 -2.77 -9.01
CA ASP A 45 -12.27 -2.96 -7.86
C ASP A 45 -10.82 -2.64 -8.22
N GLU A 46 -10.05 -2.08 -7.27
CA GLU A 46 -8.68 -1.61 -7.50
C GLU A 46 -7.66 -2.38 -6.67
N TYR A 47 -6.49 -2.63 -7.26
CA TYR A 47 -5.32 -3.21 -6.60
C TYR A 47 -4.16 -2.23 -6.64
N ALA A 48 -3.48 -2.09 -5.51
CA ALA A 48 -2.22 -1.36 -5.41
C ALA A 48 -1.07 -2.21 -5.98
N LEU A 49 -0.23 -1.59 -6.81
CA LEU A 49 0.99 -2.20 -7.35
C LEU A 49 2.15 -1.21 -7.22
N ILE A 50 3.33 -1.72 -6.89
CA ILE A 50 4.57 -0.95 -6.99
C ILE A 50 5.10 -1.12 -8.42
N ASP A 51 5.10 -0.03 -9.18
CA ASP A 51 5.57 -0.05 -10.56
C ASP A 51 7.10 0.05 -10.60
N SER A 52 7.74 -1.10 -10.82
CA SER A 52 9.20 -1.22 -10.92
C SER A 52 9.79 -0.40 -12.07
N GLU A 53 9.03 -0.14 -13.14
CA GLU A 53 9.51 0.64 -14.29
C GLU A 53 9.39 2.15 -14.06
N ALA A 54 8.52 2.57 -13.14
CA ALA A 54 8.35 3.97 -12.76
C ALA A 54 9.08 4.32 -11.45
N SER A 55 10.31 3.84 -11.25
CA SER A 55 11.10 4.07 -10.02
C SER A 55 10.41 3.54 -8.75
N SER A 56 9.72 2.40 -8.84
CA SER A 56 8.99 1.79 -7.71
C SER A 56 7.92 2.71 -7.11
N VAL A 57 7.22 3.46 -7.97
CA VAL A 57 6.11 4.33 -7.57
C VAL A 57 4.80 3.54 -7.48
N LEU A 58 3.97 3.87 -6.48
CA LEU A 58 2.65 3.26 -6.29
C LEU A 58 1.70 3.63 -7.45
N LYS A 59 1.13 2.62 -8.09
CA LYS A 59 0.08 2.74 -9.09
C LYS A 59 -1.12 1.86 -8.74
N ARG A 60 -2.24 2.13 -9.40
CA ARG A 60 -3.47 1.33 -9.29
C ARG A 60 -3.74 0.59 -10.59
N ILE A 61 -4.28 -0.62 -10.49
CA ILE A 61 -4.86 -1.36 -11.61
C ILE A 61 -6.29 -1.79 -11.24
N THR A 62 -7.21 -1.69 -12.20
CA THR A 62 -8.58 -2.19 -12.00
C THR A 62 -8.65 -3.70 -12.20
N HIS A 63 -9.61 -4.35 -11.56
CA HIS A 63 -9.83 -5.78 -11.76
C HIS A 63 -10.11 -6.13 -13.23
N ALA A 64 -10.82 -5.25 -13.97
CA ALA A 64 -11.01 -5.41 -15.41
C ALA A 64 -9.67 -5.45 -16.18
N ASN A 65 -8.76 -4.53 -15.88
CA ASN A 65 -7.45 -4.47 -16.52
C ASN A 65 -6.56 -5.65 -16.09
N LEU A 66 -6.68 -6.10 -14.85
CA LEU A 66 -6.00 -7.29 -14.34
C LEU A 66 -6.49 -8.55 -15.06
N LYS A 67 -7.81 -8.74 -15.18
CA LYS A 67 -8.41 -9.82 -15.97
C LYS A 67 -8.01 -9.76 -17.44
N LYS A 68 -7.89 -8.57 -18.03
CA LYS A 68 -7.40 -8.44 -19.40
C LYS A 68 -5.97 -8.96 -19.52
N LYS A 69 -5.10 -8.61 -18.57
CA LYS A 69 -3.71 -9.08 -18.53
C LYS A 69 -3.60 -10.60 -18.34
N PHE A 70 -4.39 -11.21 -17.45
CA PHE A 70 -4.26 -12.65 -17.13
C PHE A 70 -5.25 -13.56 -17.85
N GLY A 71 -6.38 -13.08 -18.32
CA GLY A 71 -7.37 -13.84 -19.09
C GLY A 71 -7.24 -13.65 -20.60
N GLY A 72 -6.79 -12.45 -21.02
CA GLY A 72 -6.48 -12.16 -22.43
C GLY A 72 -5.11 -12.71 -22.84
N ASP A 73 -4.05 -12.38 -22.10
CA ASP A 73 -2.69 -12.79 -22.51
C ASP A 73 -2.40 -14.27 -22.19
N PHE A 74 -3.00 -14.87 -21.16
CA PHE A 74 -2.76 -16.29 -20.82
C PHE A 74 -3.32 -17.24 -21.87
N LEU A 75 -4.46 -16.91 -22.49
CA LEU A 75 -5.03 -17.74 -23.57
C LEU A 75 -4.32 -17.53 -24.91
N VAL A 76 -3.64 -16.41 -25.11
CA VAL A 76 -2.81 -16.18 -26.31
C VAL A 76 -1.44 -16.84 -26.19
N ASN A 77 -0.88 -16.97 -24.97
CA ASN A 77 0.49 -17.45 -24.75
C ASN A 77 0.61 -18.93 -24.33
N GLN A 78 -0.49 -19.69 -24.27
CA GLN A 78 -0.51 -21.13 -23.96
C GLN A 78 -0.94 -22.01 -25.15
N VAL A 79 -1.29 -21.40 -26.29
CA VAL A 79 -1.73 -22.12 -27.49
C VAL A 79 -0.56 -22.39 -28.46
N PHE A 80 0.63 -21.83 -28.20
CA PHE A 80 1.84 -22.10 -28.97
C PHE A 80 3.05 -22.32 -28.05
N SER A 81 3.16 -23.53 -27.49
CA SER A 81 4.42 -24.15 -27.07
C SER A 81 4.39 -25.64 -27.39
#